data_AF-A0A920GHZ4-F1
#
_entry.id   AF-A0A920GHZ4-F1
#
_cell.length_a   1.000
_cell.length_b   1.000
_cell.length_c   1.000
_cell.angle_alpha   90.00
_cell.angle_beta   90.00
_cell.angle_gamma   90.00
#
_symmetry.space_group_name_H-M   'P 1'
#
loop_
_entity.id
_entity.type
_entity.pdbx_description
1 polymer ?
#
loop_
_entity_poly.entity_id
_entity_poly.type
_entity_poly.pdbx_seq_one_letter_code
_entity_poly.pdbx_strand_id
1 'polypeptide(L)'
;MQRHNIPTAAYQSFTKDTLSEGLTYLETVVPPYVLKADGLAAGKGVVILNDLVDAKAELTAMLADAKFGEASQKVVIEEFLDGIELSCFVLTDGKSYKILPMAKDYKRIGEGDTGLNTGVWVLFLQFLLPMRLLYKNQNKLWNQPCMDSKKMVFLRGICFIGLIKVGDNPKVIEYNVRMGDPETQVVLPRIKNDLFELLEATATANLDSIALTVDDRSVYGCCCFGVIQKAIKRGKNNYWYRPKGLCCTCRNSNRCPRSW
;
A
#
# COMPACT_ATOMS: atom_id res chain seq x y z
N MET A 1 8.21 13.71 -2.70
CA MET A 1 9.31 12.72 -2.75
C MET A 1 10.55 13.29 -3.47
N GLN A 2 10.42 13.81 -4.70
CA GLN A 2 11.54 14.40 -5.47
C GLN A 2 12.38 15.45 -4.72
N ARG A 3 11.76 16.46 -4.10
CA ARG A 3 12.45 17.53 -3.34
C ARG A 3 13.44 17.00 -2.29
N HIS A 4 13.12 15.86 -1.68
CA HIS A 4 13.88 15.26 -0.59
C HIS A 4 14.71 14.05 -1.05
N ASN A 5 14.82 13.82 -2.36
CA ASN A 5 15.55 12.67 -2.94
C ASN A 5 15.14 11.33 -2.33
N ILE A 6 13.85 11.17 -2.01
CA ILE A 6 13.29 9.91 -1.50
C ILE A 6 13.27 8.92 -2.67
N PRO A 7 13.89 7.73 -2.54
CA PRO A 7 13.83 6.71 -3.58
C PRO A 7 12.38 6.31 -3.84
N THR A 8 11.88 6.56 -5.05
CA THR A 8 10.51 6.23 -5.49
C THR A 8 10.55 5.86 -6.97
N ALA A 9 9.43 5.40 -7.54
CA ALA A 9 9.31 5.25 -8.99
C ALA A 9 9.57 6.60 -9.67
N ALA A 10 10.33 6.61 -10.76
CA ALA A 10 10.40 7.82 -11.57
C ALA A 10 8.99 8.14 -12.07
N TYR A 11 8.51 9.35 -11.80
CA TYR A 11 7.19 9.79 -12.23
C TYR A 11 7.22 11.20 -12.77
N GLN A 12 6.39 11.44 -13.78
CA GLN A 12 6.12 12.77 -14.30
C GLN A 12 4.63 12.89 -14.63
N SER A 13 4.08 14.08 -14.41
CA SER A 13 2.68 14.36 -14.68
C SER A 13 2.52 15.24 -15.89
N PHE A 14 1.51 14.95 -16.69
CA PHE A 14 1.20 15.64 -17.93
C PHE A 14 -0.27 16.03 -17.96
N THR A 15 -0.57 17.12 -18.65
CA THR A 15 -1.93 17.61 -18.90
C THR A 15 -2.18 17.59 -20.39
N LYS A 16 -3.41 17.95 -20.82
CA LYS A 16 -3.74 18.06 -22.25
C LYS A 16 -2.79 19.00 -23.00
N ASP A 17 -2.35 20.08 -22.36
CA ASP A 17 -1.45 21.07 -22.96
C ASP A 17 0.00 20.55 -23.09
N THR A 18 0.42 19.63 -22.23
CA THR A 18 1.77 19.03 -22.23
C THR A 18 1.80 17.61 -22.77
N LEU A 19 0.78 17.22 -23.55
CA LEU A 19 0.67 15.87 -24.12
C LEU A 19 1.90 15.49 -24.96
N SER A 20 2.42 16.41 -25.77
CA SER A 20 3.61 16.18 -26.59
C SER A 20 4.85 15.85 -25.75
N GLU A 21 5.02 16.53 -24.62
CA GLU A 21 6.09 16.24 -23.65
C GLU A 21 5.89 14.86 -23.02
N GLY A 22 4.64 14.49 -22.70
CA GLY A 22 4.30 13.17 -22.16
C GLY A 22 4.60 12.03 -23.14
N LEU A 23 4.29 12.22 -24.42
CA LEU A 23 4.62 11.25 -25.48
C LEU A 23 6.14 11.08 -25.63
N THR A 24 6.89 12.16 -25.50
CA THR A 24 8.37 12.13 -25.53
C THR A 24 8.92 11.44 -24.27
N TYR A 25 8.34 11.72 -23.10
CA TYR A 25 8.76 11.12 -21.84
C TYR A 25 8.59 9.59 -21.85
N LEU A 26 7.52 9.07 -22.46
CA LEU A 26 7.31 7.62 -22.62
C LEU A 26 8.47 6.94 -23.37
N GLU A 27 9.18 7.63 -24.25
CA GLU A 27 10.35 7.07 -24.94
C GLU A 27 11.57 6.88 -24.01
N THR A 28 11.59 7.61 -22.89
CA THR A 28 12.67 7.52 -21.89
C THR A 28 12.38 6.49 -20.80
N VAL A 29 11.15 6.01 -20.71
CA VAL A 29 10.70 5.02 -19.72
C VAL A 29 10.89 3.61 -20.27
N VAL A 30 11.40 2.71 -19.43
CA VAL A 30 11.52 1.28 -19.75
C VAL A 30 10.17 0.60 -19.50
N PRO A 31 9.63 -0.20 -20.43
CA PRO A 31 8.39 -0.92 -20.21
C PRO A 31 8.51 -1.91 -19.04
N PRO A 32 7.42 -2.23 -18.32
CA PRO A 32 6.03 -1.79 -18.56
C PRO A 32 5.74 -0.31 -18.24
N TYR A 33 4.85 0.31 -19.01
CA TYR A 33 4.38 1.69 -18.84
C TYR A 33 3.16 1.73 -17.92
N VAL A 34 3.24 2.48 -16.81
CA VAL A 34 2.12 2.67 -15.89
C VAL A 34 1.54 4.08 -16.07
N LEU A 35 0.29 4.16 -16.51
CA LEU A 35 -0.46 5.40 -16.68
C LEU A 35 -1.54 5.49 -15.59
N LYS A 36 -1.54 6.58 -14.81
CA LYS A 36 -2.50 6.83 -13.73
C LYS A 36 -3.23 8.16 -13.94
N ALA A 37 -4.55 8.15 -13.98
CA ALA A 37 -5.37 9.35 -13.97
C ALA A 37 -5.36 10.02 -12.58
N ASP A 38 -5.11 11.33 -12.51
CA ASP A 38 -5.05 12.12 -11.27
C ASP A 38 -6.49 12.50 -10.84
N GLY A 39 -7.24 11.50 -10.32
CA GLY A 39 -8.62 11.70 -9.85
C GLY A 39 -9.35 10.41 -9.45
N LEU A 40 -10.59 10.55 -8.95
CA LEU A 40 -11.46 9.45 -8.52
C LEU A 40 -11.99 8.62 -9.71
N ALA A 41 -11.11 7.87 -10.36
CA ALA A 41 -11.43 7.06 -11.54
C ALA A 41 -12.02 5.68 -11.21
N ALA A 42 -12.77 5.56 -10.10
CA ALA A 42 -13.47 4.33 -9.66
C ALA A 42 -12.64 3.02 -9.76
N GLY A 43 -11.33 3.09 -9.48
CA GLY A 43 -10.42 1.94 -9.58
C GLY A 43 -10.06 1.49 -11.00
N LYS A 44 -10.47 2.21 -12.04
CA LYS A 44 -10.18 1.94 -13.46
C LYS A 44 -9.15 2.90 -14.07
N GLY A 45 -8.71 3.92 -13.33
CA GLY A 45 -7.79 4.95 -13.83
C GLY A 45 -6.32 4.54 -13.89
N VAL A 46 -5.99 3.27 -13.68
CA VAL A 46 -4.62 2.75 -13.76
C VAL A 46 -4.54 1.75 -14.91
N VAL A 47 -3.65 2.01 -15.87
CA VAL A 47 -3.43 1.16 -17.05
C VAL A 47 -1.95 0.80 -17.11
N ILE A 48 -1.65 -0.49 -17.36
CA ILE A 48 -0.28 -1.00 -17.49
C ILE A 48 -0.14 -1.57 -18.90
N LEU A 49 0.83 -1.06 -19.67
CA LEU A 49 1.04 -1.41 -21.08
C LEU A 49 2.50 -1.82 -21.29
N ASN A 50 2.73 -2.81 -22.15
CA ASN A 50 4.09 -3.28 -22.45
C ASN A 50 4.68 -2.64 -23.71
N ASP A 51 3.81 -2.17 -24.61
CA ASP A 51 4.19 -1.59 -25.89
C ASP A 51 4.12 -0.06 -25.86
N LEU A 52 5.13 0.59 -26.45
CA LEU A 52 5.24 2.05 -26.48
C LEU A 52 4.14 2.70 -27.34
N VAL A 53 3.75 2.07 -28.45
CA VAL A 53 2.70 2.59 -29.35
C VAL A 53 1.37 2.59 -28.61
N ASP A 54 1.04 1.48 -27.94
CA ASP A 54 -0.16 1.37 -27.12
C ASP A 54 -0.14 2.39 -25.97
N ALA A 55 1.00 2.56 -25.29
CA ALA A 55 1.14 3.55 -24.22
C ALA A 55 0.91 4.99 -24.69
N LYS A 56 1.43 5.35 -25.87
CA LYS A 56 1.22 6.66 -26.48
C LYS A 56 -0.24 6.88 -26.88
N ALA A 57 -0.88 5.86 -27.45
CA ALA A 57 -2.29 5.90 -27.81
C ALA A 57 -3.18 6.06 -26.57
N GLU A 58 -2.92 5.30 -25.52
CA GLU A 58 -3.68 5.37 -24.27
C GLU A 58 -3.47 6.71 -23.54
N LEU A 59 -2.25 7.25 -23.50
CA LEU A 59 -1.98 8.57 -22.93
C LEU A 59 -2.76 9.67 -23.66
N THR A 60 -2.82 9.59 -25.00
CA THR A 60 -3.60 10.50 -25.84
C THR A 60 -5.09 10.36 -25.54
N ALA A 61 -5.61 9.13 -25.47
CA ALA A 61 -7.02 8.88 -25.15
C ALA A 61 -7.39 9.37 -23.74
N MET A 62 -6.50 9.20 -22.77
CA MET A 62 -6.69 9.76 -21.44
C MET A 62 -6.77 11.28 -21.50
N LEU A 63 -5.72 11.98 -21.97
CA LEU A 63 -5.62 13.44 -21.87
C LEU A 63 -6.44 14.23 -22.90
N ALA A 64 -6.44 13.81 -24.17
CA ALA A 64 -7.08 14.54 -25.26
C ALA A 64 -8.59 14.27 -25.33
N ASP A 65 -8.97 13.00 -25.24
CA ASP A 65 -10.35 12.52 -25.37
C ASP A 65 -11.09 12.47 -24.03
N ALA A 66 -10.42 12.82 -22.93
CA ALA A 66 -10.97 12.83 -21.58
C ALA A 66 -11.67 11.51 -21.20
N LYS A 67 -11.03 10.36 -21.50
CA LYS A 67 -11.58 9.00 -21.29
C LYS A 67 -12.19 8.76 -19.91
N PHE A 68 -11.66 9.41 -18.87
CA PHE A 68 -12.14 9.32 -17.49
C PHE A 68 -12.77 10.63 -16.96
N GLY A 69 -13.23 11.51 -17.85
CA GLY A 69 -13.86 12.78 -17.50
C GLY A 69 -12.90 13.72 -16.79
N GLU A 70 -13.32 14.31 -15.66
CA GLU A 70 -12.49 15.25 -14.89
C GLU A 70 -11.18 14.62 -14.37
N ALA A 71 -11.16 13.31 -14.09
CA ALA A 71 -9.96 12.60 -13.67
C ALA A 71 -8.88 12.54 -14.78
N SER A 72 -9.24 12.86 -16.02
CA SER A 72 -8.33 12.90 -17.17
C SER A 72 -7.65 14.25 -17.39
N GLN A 73 -7.89 15.26 -16.54
CA GLN A 73 -7.19 16.54 -16.70
C GLN A 73 -5.67 16.42 -16.53
N LYS A 74 -5.24 15.43 -15.75
CA LYS A 74 -3.84 15.16 -15.51
C LYS A 74 -3.60 13.66 -15.41
N VAL A 75 -2.54 13.20 -16.07
CA VAL A 75 -2.11 11.81 -16.06
C VAL A 75 -0.68 11.76 -15.53
N VAL A 76 -0.43 10.83 -14.63
CA VAL A 76 0.89 10.51 -14.09
C VAL A 76 1.43 9.29 -14.83
N ILE A 77 2.62 9.41 -15.40
CA ILE A 77 3.37 8.31 -15.99
C ILE A 77 4.41 7.88 -14.96
N GLU A 78 4.37 6.61 -14.55
CA GLU A 78 5.27 6.05 -13.54
C GLU A 78 6.09 4.88 -14.10
N GLU A 79 7.32 4.76 -13.63
CA GLU A 79 8.15 3.56 -13.79
C GLU A 79 7.45 2.35 -13.15
N PHE A 80 7.31 1.25 -13.89
CA PHE A 80 6.86 -0.01 -13.30
C PHE A 80 7.96 -0.57 -12.39
N LEU A 81 7.61 -0.79 -11.13
CA LEU A 81 8.49 -1.39 -10.15
C LEU A 81 8.16 -2.86 -9.99
N ASP A 82 9.00 -3.74 -10.53
CA ASP A 82 8.91 -5.17 -10.29
C ASP A 82 9.65 -5.54 -9.00
N GLY A 83 8.88 -5.90 -7.98
CA GLY A 83 9.45 -6.15 -6.66
C GLY A 83 8.42 -6.61 -5.64
N ILE A 84 8.91 -6.84 -4.42
CA ILE A 84 8.04 -7.30 -3.33
C ILE A 84 7.48 -6.07 -2.62
N GLU A 85 6.15 -5.89 -2.67
CA GLU A 85 5.44 -4.89 -1.89
C GLU A 85 5.45 -5.23 -0.38
N LEU A 86 5.61 -4.20 0.45
CA LEU A 86 5.57 -4.29 1.90
C LEU A 86 5.08 -2.98 2.52
N SER A 87 4.25 -3.08 3.55
CA SER A 87 3.71 -1.98 4.34
C SER A 87 4.58 -1.79 5.58
N CYS A 88 5.25 -0.64 5.67
CA CYS A 88 6.03 -0.23 6.83
C CYS A 88 5.25 0.80 7.65
N PHE A 89 5.27 0.67 8.97
CA PHE A 89 4.52 1.52 9.88
C PHE A 89 5.47 2.20 10.85
N VAL A 90 5.41 3.53 10.91
CA VAL A 90 6.21 4.33 11.82
C VAL A 90 5.27 5.11 12.73
N LEU A 91 5.31 4.84 14.03
CA LEU A 91 4.67 5.67 15.04
C LEU A 91 5.63 6.80 15.40
N THR A 92 5.21 8.05 15.29
CA THR A 92 6.05 9.23 15.58
C THR A 92 5.29 10.28 16.37
N ASP A 93 5.98 10.92 17.31
CA ASP A 93 5.43 12.01 18.13
C ASP A 93 5.79 13.41 17.60
N GLY A 94 6.49 13.45 16.46
CA GLY A 94 7.05 14.64 15.82
C GLY A 94 8.53 14.89 16.13
N LYS A 95 9.10 14.26 17.17
CA LYS A 95 10.51 14.39 17.58
C LYS A 95 11.25 13.06 17.56
N SER A 96 10.55 12.00 17.94
CA SER A 96 11.03 10.63 18.04
C SER A 96 10.09 9.70 17.26
N TYR A 97 10.53 8.47 17.05
CA TYR A 97 9.75 7.46 16.34
C TYR A 97 10.05 6.04 16.80
N LYS A 98 9.09 5.14 16.54
CA LYS A 98 9.22 3.69 16.69
C LYS A 98 8.72 3.02 15.41
N ILE A 99 9.48 2.06 14.91
CA ILE A 99 9.08 1.25 13.75
C ILE A 99 8.21 0.11 14.28
N LEU A 100 6.95 0.07 13.85
CA LEU A 100 6.02 -1.01 14.18
C LEU A 100 6.26 -2.22 13.26
N PRO A 101 5.72 -3.40 13.60
CA PRO A 101 5.81 -4.57 12.73
C PRO A 101 5.34 -4.29 11.30
N MET A 102 6.12 -4.71 10.31
CA MET A 102 5.77 -4.57 8.89
C MET A 102 4.73 -5.60 8.47
N ALA A 103 3.88 -5.28 7.51
CA ALA A 103 2.94 -6.23 6.93
C ALA A 103 3.16 -6.35 5.42
N LYS A 104 2.73 -7.44 4.79
CA LYS A 104 2.59 -7.54 3.34
C LYS A 104 1.12 -7.75 3.01
N ASP A 105 0.62 -6.87 2.17
CA ASP A 105 -0.69 -7.00 1.56
C ASP A 105 -0.62 -7.92 0.31
N TYR A 106 -1.58 -8.81 0.18
CA TYR A 106 -1.86 -9.65 -0.97
C TYR A 106 -3.21 -9.23 -1.56
N LYS A 107 -3.13 -8.50 -2.67
CA LYS A 107 -4.30 -7.92 -3.35
C LYS A 107 -5.01 -8.92 -4.27
N ARG A 108 -4.36 -10.03 -4.64
CA ARG A 108 -4.85 -11.01 -5.63
C ARG A 108 -5.13 -12.37 -4.99
N ILE A 109 -6.21 -13.03 -5.44
CA ILE A 109 -6.71 -14.29 -4.86
C ILE A 109 -5.94 -15.54 -5.30
N GLY A 110 -5.36 -15.52 -6.50
CA GLY A 110 -4.68 -16.68 -7.08
C GLY A 110 -3.23 -16.81 -6.59
N GLU A 111 -2.74 -18.04 -6.56
CA GLU A 111 -1.33 -18.32 -6.29
C GLU A 111 -0.43 -17.54 -7.25
N GLY A 112 0.67 -17.00 -6.72
CA GLY A 112 1.63 -16.22 -7.51
C GLY A 112 1.10 -14.86 -7.99
N ASP A 113 0.25 -14.20 -7.21
CA ASP A 113 -0.36 -12.91 -7.56
C ASP A 113 -1.15 -12.98 -8.90
N THR A 114 -1.93 -14.04 -9.08
CA THR A 114 -2.81 -14.23 -10.25
C THR A 114 -4.29 -14.05 -9.91
N GLY A 115 -5.15 -13.86 -10.92
CA GLY A 115 -6.59 -13.76 -10.73
C GLY A 115 -7.13 -12.37 -10.35
N LEU A 116 -8.42 -12.31 -10.01
CA LEU A 116 -9.13 -11.07 -9.69
C LEU A 116 -8.60 -10.46 -8.39
N ASN A 117 -8.60 -9.12 -8.31
CA ASN A 117 -8.40 -8.44 -7.04
C ASN A 117 -9.55 -8.82 -6.10
N THR A 118 -9.25 -9.46 -4.98
CA THR A 118 -10.25 -9.81 -3.97
C THR A 118 -10.06 -8.99 -2.71
N GLY A 119 -10.96 -9.16 -1.74
CA GLY A 119 -10.77 -8.64 -0.38
C GLY A 119 -9.33 -8.87 0.08
N VAL A 120 -8.77 -7.83 0.66
CA VAL A 120 -7.35 -7.65 0.95
C VAL A 120 -6.88 -8.72 1.96
N TRP A 121 -5.92 -9.57 1.57
CA TRP A 121 -5.33 -10.58 2.46
C TRP A 121 -4.02 -10.05 3.00
N VAL A 122 -3.83 -9.97 4.32
CA VAL A 122 -2.58 -9.45 4.86
C VAL A 122 -1.85 -10.51 5.66
N LEU A 123 -0.56 -10.63 5.37
CA LEU A 123 0.35 -11.50 6.06
C LEU A 123 1.49 -10.68 6.66
N PHE A 124 1.78 -10.95 7.92
CA PHE A 124 3.05 -10.60 8.50
C PHE A 124 4.20 -11.50 7.98
N LEU A 125 5.30 -10.92 7.52
CA LEU A 125 6.54 -11.65 7.18
C LEU A 125 7.77 -10.94 7.75
N GLN A 126 8.40 -11.53 8.77
CA GLN A 126 9.62 -11.02 9.43
C GLN A 126 10.82 -10.91 8.47
N PHE A 127 10.81 -11.62 7.34
CA PHE A 127 12.00 -11.88 6.53
C PHE A 127 12.05 -11.16 5.17
N LEU A 128 11.01 -10.43 4.77
CA LEU A 128 10.97 -9.84 3.42
C LEU A 128 11.96 -8.69 3.23
N LEU A 129 12.12 -7.84 4.26
CA LEU A 129 13.06 -6.74 4.26
C LEU A 129 13.85 -6.74 5.58
N PRO A 130 15.16 -7.06 5.55
CA PRO A 130 15.99 -7.00 6.74
C PRO A 130 15.93 -5.62 7.41
N MET A 131 15.73 -5.58 8.73
CA MET A 131 15.73 -4.34 9.51
C MET A 131 16.97 -3.48 9.24
N ARG A 132 18.13 -4.10 8.97
CA ARG A 132 19.37 -3.41 8.57
C ARG A 132 19.20 -2.53 7.34
N LEU A 133 18.44 -2.96 6.33
CA LEU A 133 18.19 -2.16 5.12
C LEU A 133 17.26 -0.99 5.42
N LEU A 134 16.30 -1.15 6.32
CA LEU A 134 15.45 -0.06 6.80
C LEU A 134 16.27 0.97 7.58
N TYR A 135 17.06 0.54 8.57
CA TYR A 135 17.93 1.42 9.35
C TYR A 135 18.95 2.16 8.46
N LYS A 136 19.52 1.49 7.44
CA LYS A 136 20.42 2.14 6.48
C LYS A 136 19.72 3.27 5.69
N ASN A 137 18.43 3.11 5.41
CA ASN A 137 17.66 4.05 4.59
C ASN A 137 16.74 4.99 5.40
N GLN A 138 16.71 4.88 6.73
CA GLN A 138 15.77 5.58 7.63
C GLN A 138 15.74 7.09 7.43
N ASN A 139 16.91 7.69 7.21
CA ASN A 139 17.03 9.13 7.03
C ASN A 139 16.31 9.60 5.77
N LYS A 140 16.38 8.79 4.69
CA LYS A 140 15.77 9.09 3.40
C LYS A 140 14.29 8.71 3.37
N LEU A 141 13.91 7.61 4.03
CA LEU A 141 12.56 7.05 3.92
C LEU A 141 11.54 7.71 4.86
N TRP A 142 11.93 8.12 6.08
CA TRP A 142 10.97 8.73 7.01
C TRP A 142 11.51 9.87 7.88
N ASN A 143 12.79 9.93 8.25
CA ASN A 143 13.24 11.04 9.13
C ASN A 143 13.12 12.42 8.44
N GLN A 144 13.54 12.54 7.19
CA GLN A 144 13.41 13.80 6.44
C GLN A 144 11.97 14.18 6.06
N PRO A 145 11.07 13.26 5.67
CA PRO A 145 9.68 13.65 5.41
C PRO A 145 8.84 13.84 6.69
N CYS A 146 9.12 13.12 7.78
CA CYS A 146 8.26 13.12 8.98
C CYS A 146 8.77 14.00 10.13
N MET A 147 10.08 14.25 10.24
CA MET A 147 10.71 14.91 11.39
C MET A 147 11.65 16.07 11.01
N ASP A 148 11.50 16.64 9.81
CA ASP A 148 12.31 17.78 9.37
C ASP A 148 11.98 19.03 10.19
N SER A 149 12.84 19.31 11.17
CA SER A 149 12.74 20.41 12.13
C SER A 149 12.71 21.80 11.49
N LYS A 150 13.04 21.92 10.20
CA LYS A 150 12.93 23.18 9.44
C LYS A 150 11.52 23.45 8.94
N LYS A 151 10.60 22.48 9.01
CA LYS A 151 9.21 22.64 8.62
C LYS A 151 8.34 22.69 9.88
N MET A 152 7.55 23.73 10.02
CA MET A 152 6.58 23.98 11.11
C MET A 152 5.42 22.97 11.16
N VAL A 153 5.55 21.76 10.59
CA VAL A 153 4.52 20.72 10.57
C VAL A 153 5.17 19.39 10.95
N PHE A 154 4.99 18.99 12.20
CA PHE A 154 5.40 17.69 12.68
C PHE A 154 4.28 16.69 12.43
N LEU A 155 4.58 15.58 11.76
CA LEU A 155 3.65 14.47 11.71
C LEU A 155 3.63 13.82 13.09
N ARG A 156 2.46 13.76 13.73
CA ARG A 156 2.23 13.06 14.99
C ARG A 156 1.17 11.98 14.79
N GLY A 157 1.48 10.77 15.20
CA GLY A 157 0.65 9.59 14.94
C GLY A 157 1.37 8.59 14.03
N ILE A 158 0.62 7.93 13.15
CA ILE A 158 1.11 6.80 12.36
C ILE A 158 1.39 7.25 10.93
N CYS A 159 2.62 7.00 10.48
CA CYS A 159 3.02 7.08 9.09
C CYS A 159 3.08 5.66 8.52
N PHE A 160 2.12 5.33 7.68
CA PHE A 160 2.18 4.17 6.81
C PHE A 160 3.04 4.54 5.61
N ILE A 161 3.98 3.67 5.27
CA ILE A 161 4.87 3.81 4.11
C ILE A 161 4.70 2.54 3.27
N GLY A 162 4.09 2.69 2.10
CA GLY A 162 4.05 1.65 1.09
C GLY A 162 5.43 1.56 0.47
N LEU A 163 6.11 0.44 0.65
CA LEU A 163 7.44 0.19 0.12
C LEU A 163 7.37 -0.93 -0.91
N ILE A 164 8.25 -0.87 -1.89
CA ILE A 164 8.53 -1.97 -2.81
C ILE A 164 10.02 -2.24 -2.84
N LYS A 165 10.38 -3.50 -2.63
CA LYS A 165 11.76 -3.96 -2.69
C LYS A 165 12.08 -4.39 -4.12
N VAL A 166 12.84 -3.56 -4.83
CA VAL A 166 13.36 -3.86 -6.17
C VAL A 166 14.84 -4.23 -6.03
N GLY A 167 15.19 -5.49 -6.25
CA GLY A 167 16.50 -6.03 -5.88
C GLY A 167 16.76 -5.89 -4.37
N ASP A 168 17.84 -5.20 -3.99
CA ASP A 168 18.21 -4.96 -2.57
C ASP A 168 17.77 -3.60 -2.02
N ASN A 169 17.16 -2.73 -2.83
CA ASN A 169 16.84 -1.35 -2.43
C ASN A 169 15.32 -1.16 -2.27
N PRO A 170 14.84 -0.66 -1.12
CA PRO A 170 13.46 -0.27 -0.96
C PRO A 170 13.19 1.08 -1.67
N LYS A 171 12.16 1.12 -2.50
CA LYS A 171 11.57 2.34 -3.07
C LYS A 171 10.23 2.61 -2.38
N VAL A 172 9.88 3.87 -2.18
CA VAL A 172 8.58 4.31 -1.65
C VAL A 172 7.57 4.36 -2.80
N ILE A 173 6.43 3.72 -2.60
CA ILE A 173 5.25 3.83 -3.46
C ILE A 173 4.40 5.02 -2.99
N GLU A 174 4.03 5.01 -1.71
CA GLU A 174 3.09 6.00 -1.16
C GLU A 174 3.26 6.19 0.35
N TYR A 175 2.67 7.29 0.84
CA TYR A 175 2.52 7.56 2.27
C TYR A 175 1.04 7.67 2.62
N ASN A 176 0.65 7.03 3.72
CA ASN A 176 -0.64 7.24 4.36
C ASN A 176 -0.42 7.72 5.80
N VAL A 177 -1.35 8.54 6.30
CA VAL A 177 -1.27 9.17 7.64
C VAL A 177 -2.12 8.44 8.69
N ARG A 178 -2.36 7.15 8.46
CA ARG A 178 -3.15 6.26 9.33
C ARG A 178 -2.69 4.82 9.14
N MET A 179 -3.16 3.92 10.01
CA MET A 179 -2.99 2.49 9.76
C MET A 179 -3.77 2.05 8.51
N GLY A 180 -3.24 1.01 7.86
CA GLY A 180 -3.90 0.31 6.76
C GLY A 180 -4.97 -0.64 7.28
N ASP A 181 -5.97 -0.90 6.45
CA ASP A 181 -6.97 -1.94 6.68
C ASP A 181 -6.84 -2.93 5.51
N PRO A 182 -6.45 -4.20 5.75
CA PRO A 182 -6.47 -4.93 7.02
C PRO A 182 -5.13 -5.13 7.70
N GLU A 183 -4.13 -4.31 7.41
CA GLU A 183 -2.81 -4.42 8.04
C GLU A 183 -2.84 -4.19 9.55
N THR A 184 -3.74 -3.32 10.02
CA THR A 184 -3.95 -3.09 11.47
C THR A 184 -4.18 -4.38 12.23
N GLN A 185 -4.98 -5.28 11.66
CA GLN A 185 -5.45 -6.52 12.27
C GLN A 185 -4.32 -7.53 12.45
N VAL A 186 -3.21 -7.42 11.71
CA VAL A 186 -2.02 -8.26 11.89
C VAL A 186 -0.89 -7.57 12.65
N VAL A 187 -0.81 -6.24 12.56
CA VAL A 187 0.27 -5.47 13.20
C VAL A 187 0.00 -5.24 14.68
N LEU A 188 -1.19 -4.76 15.06
CA LEU A 188 -1.47 -4.38 16.45
C LEU A 188 -1.40 -5.56 17.44
N PRO A 189 -1.89 -6.78 17.13
CA PRO A 189 -1.81 -7.90 18.09
C PRO A 189 -0.39 -8.33 18.45
N ARG A 190 0.62 -7.90 17.68
CA ARG A 190 2.03 -8.20 17.95
C ARG A 190 2.71 -7.14 18.82
N ILE A 191 2.08 -6.00 19.05
CA ILE A 191 2.60 -4.99 19.97
C ILE A 191 2.20 -5.42 21.38
N LYS A 192 3.18 -5.73 22.23
CA LYS A 192 2.93 -6.18 23.61
C LYS A 192 2.70 -5.04 24.59
N ASN A 193 3.15 -3.83 24.24
CA ASN A 193 2.90 -2.63 25.04
C ASN A 193 1.40 -2.34 25.14
N ASP A 194 1.01 -1.60 26.18
CA ASP A 194 -0.31 -1.00 26.21
C ASP A 194 -0.43 0.02 25.06
N LEU A 195 -1.46 -0.16 24.24
CA LEU A 195 -1.72 0.74 23.12
C LEU A 195 -2.04 2.16 23.61
N PHE A 196 -2.73 2.30 24.74
CA PHE A 196 -3.03 3.60 25.33
C PHE A 196 -1.74 4.33 25.72
N GLU A 197 -0.80 3.65 26.38
CA GLU A 197 0.49 4.20 26.78
C GLU A 197 1.29 4.69 25.56
N LEU A 198 1.32 3.90 24.48
CA LEU A 198 1.97 4.30 23.23
C LEU A 198 1.31 5.53 22.59
N LEU A 199 -0.02 5.59 22.56
CA LEU A 199 -0.76 6.70 21.97
C LEU A 199 -0.65 7.97 22.83
N GLU A 200 -0.66 7.85 24.16
CA GLU A 200 -0.47 8.95 25.10
C GLU A 200 0.95 9.53 24.99
N ALA A 201 1.99 8.69 24.98
CA ALA A 201 3.36 9.14 24.77
C ALA A 201 3.56 9.79 23.40
N THR A 202 2.87 9.28 22.38
CA THR A 202 2.84 9.91 21.05
C THR A 202 2.16 11.28 21.10
N ALA A 203 1.03 11.40 21.79
CA ALA A 203 0.29 12.65 21.95
C ALA A 203 1.06 13.70 22.75
N THR A 204 1.86 13.28 23.74
CA THR A 204 2.60 14.14 24.67
C THR A 204 4.06 14.37 24.28
N ALA A 205 4.52 13.83 23.15
CA ALA A 205 5.91 13.95 22.67
C ALA A 205 6.97 13.34 23.59
N ASN A 206 6.65 12.18 24.17
CA ASN A 206 7.52 11.38 25.05
C ASN A 206 7.70 9.95 24.54
N LEU A 207 7.55 9.70 23.23
CA LEU A 207 7.58 8.35 22.67
C LEU A 207 8.97 7.70 22.78
N ASP A 208 10.03 8.49 22.87
CA ASP A 208 11.41 8.04 23.07
C ASP A 208 11.57 7.23 24.37
N SER A 209 10.84 7.62 25.43
CA SER A 209 10.85 6.98 26.75
C SER A 209 10.30 5.55 26.77
N ILE A 210 9.51 5.17 25.76
CA ILE A 210 8.90 3.83 25.68
C ILE A 210 9.79 2.88 24.87
N ALA A 211 10.13 1.73 25.45
CA ALA A 211 10.70 0.61 24.69
C ALA A 211 9.58 -0.20 24.01
N LEU A 212 9.55 -0.19 22.67
CA LEU A 212 8.60 -0.99 21.92
C LEU A 212 8.96 -2.48 22.04
N THR A 213 8.02 -3.27 22.56
CA THR A 213 8.12 -4.72 22.71
C THR A 213 7.21 -5.39 21.71
N VAL A 214 7.78 -6.25 20.87
CA VAL A 214 7.08 -6.96 19.80
C VAL A 214 7.03 -8.45 20.10
N ASP A 215 5.94 -9.10 19.73
CA ASP A 215 5.77 -10.55 19.73
C ASP A 215 6.33 -11.17 18.45
N ASP A 216 7.28 -12.08 18.58
CA ASP A 216 7.94 -12.74 17.43
C ASP A 216 7.04 -13.74 16.69
N ARG A 217 5.87 -14.09 17.23
CA ARG A 217 4.92 -14.99 16.56
C ARG A 217 4.40 -14.36 15.26
N SER A 218 4.30 -15.18 14.21
CA SER A 218 3.64 -14.81 12.96
C SER A 218 2.13 -14.72 13.14
N VAL A 219 1.51 -13.69 12.55
CA VAL A 219 0.06 -13.48 12.56
C VAL A 219 -0.45 -13.36 11.13
N TYR A 220 -1.56 -14.03 10.85
CA TYR A 220 -2.25 -14.04 9.56
C TYR A 220 -3.63 -13.39 9.75
N GLY A 221 -4.00 -12.45 8.89
CA GLY A 221 -5.28 -11.76 8.96
C GLY A 221 -5.98 -11.77 7.60
N CYS A 222 -7.22 -12.25 7.56
CA CYS A 222 -8.08 -12.15 6.39
C CYS A 222 -9.24 -11.24 6.74
N CYS A 223 -9.35 -10.06 6.10
CA CYS A 223 -10.58 -9.29 6.11
C CYS A 223 -11.44 -9.74 4.93
N CYS A 224 -12.39 -10.63 5.22
CA CYS A 224 -13.43 -10.98 4.26
C CYS A 224 -14.39 -9.78 4.14
N PHE A 225 -14.13 -8.85 3.23
CA PHE A 225 -15.18 -7.95 2.79
C PHE A 225 -16.23 -8.80 2.07
N GLY A 226 -17.32 -9.10 2.77
CA GLY A 226 -18.54 -9.62 2.18
C GLY A 226 -19.11 -8.55 1.25
N VAL A 227 -18.57 -8.44 0.04
CA VAL A 227 -19.27 -7.78 -1.05
C VAL A 227 -20.48 -8.66 -1.32
N ILE A 228 -21.63 -8.27 -0.77
CA ILE A 228 -22.93 -8.76 -1.23
C ILE A 228 -23.10 -8.20 -2.64
N GLN A 229 -22.45 -8.83 -3.61
CA GLN A 229 -22.77 -8.63 -5.02
C GLN A 229 -24.16 -9.22 -5.20
N LYS A 230 -25.13 -8.30 -5.28
CA LYS A 230 -26.52 -8.51 -5.64
C LYS A 230 -26.62 -9.64 -6.68
N ALA A 231 -27.13 -10.80 -6.25
CA ALA A 231 -27.34 -11.94 -7.13
C ALA A 231 -28.22 -11.50 -8.31
N ILE A 232 -27.70 -11.67 -9.53
CA ILE A 232 -28.48 -11.54 -10.75
C ILE A 232 -29.61 -12.57 -10.68
N LYS A 233 -30.85 -12.09 -10.76
CA LYS A 233 -32.07 -12.91 -10.79
C LYS A 233 -31.96 -13.98 -11.88
N ARG A 234 -31.92 -15.25 -11.47
CA ARG A 234 -32.46 -16.37 -12.24
C ARG A 234 -33.28 -17.27 -11.32
N GLY A 235 -34.60 -17.22 -11.50
CA GLY A 235 -35.55 -18.25 -11.06
C GLY A 235 -35.70 -18.49 -9.56
N LYS A 236 -36.75 -17.89 -8.98
CA LYS A 236 -37.60 -18.29 -7.82
C LYS A 236 -37.08 -19.10 -6.61
N ASN A 237 -35.79 -19.37 -6.42
CA ASN A 237 -35.25 -19.96 -5.19
C ASN A 237 -34.06 -19.13 -4.69
N ASN A 238 -34.20 -18.53 -3.51
CA ASN A 238 -33.11 -17.85 -2.81
C ASN A 238 -32.15 -18.90 -2.23
N TYR A 239 -31.04 -19.17 -2.92
CA TYR A 239 -29.94 -19.96 -2.35
C TYR A 239 -28.87 -19.03 -1.77
N TRP A 240 -28.65 -19.15 -0.46
CA TRP A 240 -27.53 -18.52 0.22
C TRP A 240 -26.26 -19.32 -0.07
N TYR A 241 -25.34 -18.73 -0.83
CA TYR A 241 -24.00 -19.32 -1.00
C TYR A 241 -23.19 -19.02 0.26
N ARG A 242 -23.08 -19.99 1.16
CA ARG A 242 -22.10 -19.99 2.26
C ARG A 242 -20.77 -20.44 1.67
N PRO A 243 -19.71 -19.61 1.62
CA PRO A 243 -18.38 -20.11 1.31
C PRO A 243 -18.00 -21.11 2.40
N LYS A 244 -17.88 -22.40 2.05
CA LYS A 244 -17.27 -23.38 2.96
C LYS A 244 -15.80 -23.01 3.10
N GLY A 245 -15.38 -22.58 4.29
CA GLY A 245 -13.96 -22.50 4.66
C GLY A 245 -13.46 -21.23 5.35
N LEU A 246 -14.21 -20.13 5.40
CA LEU A 246 -13.72 -18.90 6.03
C LEU A 246 -14.14 -18.83 7.51
N CYS A 247 -13.25 -19.31 8.37
CA CYS A 247 -13.36 -19.17 9.81
C CYS A 247 -12.92 -17.76 10.22
N CYS A 248 -13.89 -16.86 10.42
CA CYS A 248 -13.70 -15.70 11.29
C CYS A 248 -13.41 -16.22 12.70
N THR A 249 -12.22 -15.92 13.22
CA THR A 249 -11.87 -15.90 14.66
C THR A 249 -12.50 -17.02 15.52
N CYS A 250 -11.83 -18.17 15.68
CA CYS A 250 -12.14 -19.09 16.78
C CYS A 250 -10.98 -19.17 17.76
N ARG A 251 -11.11 -18.43 18.87
CA ARG A 251 -10.44 -18.73 20.14
C ARG A 251 -10.89 -20.13 20.60
N ASN A 252 -9.94 -20.97 21.02
CA ASN A 252 -10.09 -22.17 21.84
C ASN A 252 -11.43 -22.93 21.79
N SER A 253 -11.47 -24.07 21.09
CA SER A 253 -11.89 -25.37 21.65
C SER A 253 -11.96 -26.46 20.56
N ASN A 254 -11.04 -27.42 20.61
CA ASN A 254 -11.15 -28.85 20.25
C ASN A 254 -12.15 -29.36 19.18
N ARG A 255 -12.51 -28.61 18.14
CA ARG A 255 -13.31 -29.13 17.01
C ARG A 255 -12.84 -28.57 15.68
N CYS A 256 -11.77 -29.14 15.15
CA CYS A 256 -11.46 -29.06 13.73
C CYS A 256 -11.63 -30.48 13.16
N PRO A 257 -12.66 -30.78 12.33
CA PRO A 257 -12.69 -32.04 11.62
C PRO A 257 -11.66 -31.99 10.50
N ARG A 258 -10.69 -32.90 10.56
CA ARG A 258 -9.79 -33.24 9.45
C ARG A 258 -10.61 -33.65 8.23
N SER A 259 -10.27 -33.14 7.05
CA SER A 259 -10.32 -33.91 5.79
C SER A 259 -9.99 -33.06 4.55
N TRP A 260 -8.90 -33.48 3.88
CA TRP A 260 -8.50 -33.38 2.46
C TRP A 260 -8.44 -32.02 1.78
#